data_AF-A0A0M8TFP9-F1
#
_entry.id   AF-A0A0M8TFP9-F1
#
_cell.length_a   1.000
_cell.length_b   1.000
_cell.length_c   1.000
_cell.angle_alpha   90.00
_cell.angle_beta   90.00
_cell.angle_gamma   90.00
#
_symmetry.space_group_name_H-M   'P 1'
#
loop_
_entity.id
_entity.type
_entity.pdbx_description
1 polymer ?
#
loop_
_entity_poly.entity_id
_entity_poly.type
_entity_poly.pdbx_seq_one_letter_code
_entity_poly.pdbx_strand_id
1 'polypeptide(L)'
;MLDAGPPGGSVLRRAITAQRRRVAAASLLGTTHQACEAMVPVVIGVIIDRAVATGSGAALLRWLLVLAVLFLVLSTCYRTAARITDGSGELAAHRIRTELGTRVLDPRGGADSGRLPGALTAMATGDAARVGAVVAALPYGIAAVAGLAVSAVALLRVSVPLGLLILLGVPP
;
A
#
# COMPACT_ATOMS: atom_id res chain seq x y z
N MET A 1 -3.69 41.76 -9.19
CA MET A 1 -2.64 40.72 -9.31
C MET A 1 -3.11 39.56 -8.45
N LEU A 2 -3.74 38.56 -9.04
CA LEU A 2 -4.32 37.43 -8.31
C LEU A 2 -3.19 36.43 -8.04
N ASP A 3 -2.73 36.38 -6.80
CA ASP A 3 -1.79 35.34 -6.36
C ASP A 3 -2.49 33.99 -6.43
N ALA A 4 -2.34 33.31 -7.58
CA ALA A 4 -2.72 31.93 -7.73
C ALA A 4 -1.92 31.13 -6.70
N GLY A 5 -2.59 30.74 -5.62
CA GLY A 5 -2.01 29.85 -4.62
C GLY A 5 -1.38 28.63 -5.30
N PRO A 6 -0.38 27.99 -4.67
CA PRO A 6 0.37 26.90 -5.27
C PRO A 6 -0.59 25.88 -5.90
N PRO A 7 -0.41 25.49 -7.18
CA PRO A 7 -1.34 24.63 -7.90
C PRO A 7 -1.55 23.33 -7.12
N GLY A 8 -2.77 22.78 -7.10
CA GLY A 8 -3.11 21.61 -6.27
C GLY A 8 -2.13 20.41 -6.42
N GLY A 9 -1.57 20.23 -7.62
CA GLY A 9 -0.52 19.23 -7.88
C GLY A 9 0.77 19.44 -7.07
N SER A 10 1.14 20.69 -6.78
CA SER A 10 2.31 21.00 -5.93
C SER A 10 2.08 20.67 -4.46
N VAL A 11 0.85 20.86 -3.95
CA VAL A 11 0.46 20.47 -2.59
C VAL A 11 0.50 18.95 -2.45
N LEU A 12 -0.06 18.23 -3.42
CA LEU A 12 -0.04 16.77 -3.44
C LEU A 12 1.38 16.21 -3.55
N ARG A 13 2.18 16.73 -4.49
CA ARG A 13 3.59 16.33 -4.64
C ARG A 13 4.38 16.59 -3.37
N ARG A 14 4.15 17.71 -2.69
CA ARG A 14 4.79 18.03 -1.40
C ARG A 14 4.38 17.06 -0.30
N ALA A 15 3.09 16.70 -0.22
CA ALA A 15 2.60 15.71 0.74
C ALA A 15 3.23 14.33 0.51
N ILE A 16 3.30 13.88 -0.75
CA ILE A 16 3.93 12.59 -1.12
C ILE A 16 5.44 12.61 -0.81
N THR A 17 6.16 13.65 -1.24
CA THR A 17 7.62 13.73 -1.04
C THR A 17 8.02 13.85 0.43
N ALA A 18 7.16 14.44 1.27
CA ALA A 18 7.32 14.48 2.71
C ALA A 18 7.20 13.07 3.36
N GLN A 19 6.42 12.16 2.75
CA GLN A 19 6.23 10.79 3.23
C GLN A 19 7.01 9.73 2.44
N ARG A 20 7.89 10.11 1.51
CA ARG A 20 8.58 9.19 0.58
C ARG A 20 9.23 7.96 1.24
N ARG A 21 9.82 8.12 2.43
CA ARG A 21 10.46 7.01 3.16
C ARG A 21 9.44 6.00 3.67
N ARG A 22 8.30 6.48 4.17
CA ARG A 22 7.18 5.64 4.63
C ARG A 22 6.53 4.93 3.45
N VAL A 23 6.28 5.67 2.36
CA VAL A 23 5.74 5.11 1.12
C VAL A 23 6.66 4.01 0.59
N ALA A 24 7.97 4.27 0.45
CA ALA A 24 8.92 3.28 -0.02
C ALA A 24 9.01 2.04 0.90
N ALA A 25 9.05 2.23 2.22
CA ALA A 25 9.08 1.13 3.17
C ALA A 25 7.80 0.28 3.13
N ALA A 26 6.63 0.92 3.08
CA ALA A 26 5.35 0.24 2.97
C ALA A 26 5.21 -0.51 1.64
N SER A 27 5.65 0.09 0.52
CA SER A 27 5.69 -0.57 -0.77
C SER A 27 6.60 -1.79 -0.76
N LEU A 28 7.80 -1.69 -0.20
CA LEU A 28 8.73 -2.81 -0.10
C LEU A 28 8.12 -3.97 0.71
N LEU A 29 7.56 -3.67 1.89
CA LEU A 29 6.90 -4.66 2.73
C LEU A 29 5.67 -5.28 2.05
N GLY A 30 4.90 -4.47 1.32
CA GLY A 30 3.77 -4.94 0.52
C GLY A 30 4.20 -5.88 -0.60
N THR A 31 5.27 -5.56 -1.33
CA THR A 31 5.86 -6.45 -2.33
C THR A 31 6.37 -7.75 -1.71
N THR A 32 7.02 -7.70 -0.55
CA THR A 32 7.44 -8.91 0.18
C THR A 32 6.23 -9.76 0.58
N HIS A 33 5.15 -9.14 1.07
CA HIS A 33 3.91 -9.83 1.39
C HIS A 33 3.35 -10.58 0.18
N GLN A 34 3.23 -9.92 -0.97
CA GLN A 34 2.75 -10.56 -2.20
C GLN A 34 3.66 -11.70 -2.67
N ALA A 35 4.98 -11.54 -2.53
CA ALA A 35 5.92 -12.61 -2.87
C ALA A 35 5.74 -13.83 -1.96
N CYS A 36 5.55 -13.63 -0.66
CA CYS A 36 5.24 -14.71 0.27
C CYS A 36 3.90 -15.38 -0.07
N GLU A 37 2.88 -14.60 -0.44
CA GLU A 37 1.56 -15.11 -0.81
C GLU A 37 1.65 -16.02 -2.04
N ALA A 38 2.39 -15.60 -3.07
CA ALA A 38 2.63 -16.40 -4.26
C ALA A 38 3.45 -17.68 -4.00
N MET A 39 4.24 -17.72 -2.91
CA MET A 39 4.97 -18.92 -2.49
C MET A 39 4.11 -19.93 -1.74
N VAL A 40 2.96 -19.54 -1.20
CA VAL A 40 2.08 -20.44 -0.44
C VAL A 40 1.67 -21.68 -1.26
N PRO A 41 1.17 -21.55 -2.51
CA PRO A 41 0.83 -22.71 -3.34
C PRO A 41 2.03 -23.60 -3.66
N VAL A 42 3.22 -23.02 -3.83
CA VAL A 42 4.46 -23.78 -4.08
C VAL A 42 4.82 -24.65 -2.89
N VAL A 43 4.80 -24.08 -1.68
CA VAL A 43 5.07 -24.83 -0.44
C VAL A 43 4.02 -25.92 -0.22
N ILE A 44 2.74 -25.63 -0.52
CA ILE A 44 1.67 -26.64 -0.48
C ILE A 44 1.96 -27.80 -1.44
N GLY A 45 2.37 -27.51 -2.68
CA GLY A 45 2.78 -28.56 -3.64
C GLY A 45 3.91 -29.43 -3.09
N VAL A 46 4.93 -28.82 -2.48
CA VAL A 46 6.05 -29.57 -1.88
C VAL A 46 5.60 -30.42 -0.68
N ILE A 47 4.66 -29.94 0.15
CA ILE A 47 4.06 -30.71 1.23
C ILE A 47 3.40 -31.98 0.68
N ILE A 48 2.63 -31.84 -0.42
CA ILE A 48 1.96 -32.95 -1.06
C ILE A 48 2.98 -33.98 -1.55
N ASP A 49 3.98 -33.55 -2.32
CA ASP A 49 4.97 -34.44 -2.94
C ASP A 49 5.88 -35.12 -1.92
N ARG A 50 6.28 -34.41 -0.87
CA ARG A 50 7.33 -34.87 0.06
C ARG A 50 6.80 -35.50 1.32
N ALA A 51 5.59 -35.17 1.75
CA ALA A 51 5.02 -35.67 3.00
C ALA A 51 3.78 -36.54 2.78
N VAL A 52 2.83 -36.07 1.97
CA VAL A 52 1.56 -36.80 1.75
C VAL A 52 1.80 -38.03 0.87
N ALA A 53 2.45 -37.86 -0.29
CA ALA A 53 2.73 -38.96 -1.22
C ALA A 53 3.67 -40.03 -0.63
N THR A 54 4.52 -39.65 0.33
CA THR A 54 5.48 -40.55 1.00
C THR A 54 4.96 -41.12 2.32
N GLY A 55 3.83 -40.62 2.84
CA GLY A 55 3.29 -41.00 4.15
C GLY A 55 4.15 -40.58 5.35
N SER A 56 5.13 -39.69 5.19
CA SER A 56 6.10 -39.35 6.24
C SER A 56 5.59 -38.23 7.16
N GLY A 57 5.18 -38.58 8.39
CA GLY A 57 4.77 -37.62 9.42
C GLY A 57 5.88 -36.62 9.82
N ALA A 58 7.14 -37.06 9.83
CA ALA A 58 8.28 -36.18 10.11
C ALA A 58 8.53 -35.15 8.99
N ALA A 59 8.32 -35.53 7.72
CA ALA A 59 8.36 -34.58 6.62
C ALA A 59 7.17 -33.60 6.69
N LEU A 60 5.99 -34.10 7.06
CA LEU A 60 4.79 -33.27 7.21
C LEU A 60 5.00 -32.18 8.26
N LEU A 61 5.47 -32.55 9.46
CA LEU A 61 5.74 -31.60 10.54
C LEU A 61 6.77 -30.53 10.15
N ARG A 62 7.85 -30.92 9.47
CA ARG A 62 8.88 -29.97 9.01
C ARG A 62 8.31 -28.96 8.02
N TRP A 63 7.54 -29.41 7.03
CA TRP A 63 6.98 -28.49 6.05
C TRP A 63 5.81 -27.66 6.58
N LEU A 64 5.04 -28.18 7.53
CA LEU A 64 4.06 -27.38 8.30
C LEU A 64 4.76 -26.27 9.08
N LEU A 65 5.93 -26.53 9.69
CA LEU A 65 6.72 -25.49 10.34
C LEU A 65 7.17 -24.42 9.35
N VAL A 66 7.67 -24.82 8.16
CA VAL A 66 8.05 -23.88 7.10
C VAL A 66 6.84 -23.04 6.65
N LEU A 67 5.67 -23.66 6.49
CA LEU A 67 4.45 -22.96 6.13
C LEU A 67 4.01 -21.99 7.23
N ALA A 68 4.12 -22.37 8.51
CA ALA A 68 3.82 -21.50 9.64
C ALA A 68 4.76 -20.28 9.68
N VAL A 69 6.07 -20.48 9.45
CA VAL A 69 7.04 -19.38 9.33
C VAL A 69 6.71 -18.47 8.15
N LEU A 70 6.31 -19.04 7.00
CA LEU A 70 5.88 -18.26 5.84
C LEU A 70 4.67 -17.38 6.18
N PHE A 71 3.63 -17.92 6.83
CA PHE A 71 2.46 -17.16 7.28
C PHE A 71 2.81 -16.08 8.31
N LEU A 72 3.79 -16.34 9.19
CA LEU A 72 4.27 -15.36 10.16
C LEU A 72 4.94 -14.18 9.46
N VAL A 73 5.83 -14.44 8.49
CA VAL A 73 6.47 -13.40 7.67
C VAL A 73 5.42 -12.62 6.88
N LEU A 74 4.53 -13.32 6.19
CA LEU A 74 3.45 -12.73 5.40
C LEU A 74 2.57 -11.80 6.25
N SER A 75 2.16 -12.26 7.43
CA SER A 75 1.31 -11.50 8.36
C SER A 75 2.05 -10.29 8.95
N THR A 76 3.31 -10.43 9.33
CA THR A 76 4.11 -9.34 9.90
C THR A 76 4.43 -8.26 8.87
N CYS A 77 4.74 -8.66 7.63
CA CYS A 77 4.90 -7.74 6.50
C CYS A 77 3.61 -6.97 6.24
N TYR A 78 2.46 -7.65 6.10
CA TYR A 78 1.16 -7.00 5.88
C TYR A 78 0.82 -5.99 6.97
N ARG A 79 0.86 -6.43 8.24
CA ARG A 79 0.51 -5.58 9.39
C ARG A 79 1.40 -4.34 9.46
N THR A 80 2.69 -4.50 9.20
CA THR A 80 3.64 -3.39 9.26
C THR A 80 3.46 -2.44 8.07
N ALA A 81 3.25 -2.98 6.86
CA ALA A 81 2.96 -2.19 5.68
C ALA A 81 1.68 -1.36 5.87
N ALA A 82 0.57 -1.99 6.27
CA ALA A 82 -0.71 -1.31 6.51
C ALA A 82 -0.58 -0.19 7.54
N ARG A 83 0.09 -0.45 8.68
CA ARG A 83 0.34 0.57 9.72
C ARG A 83 1.14 1.76 9.20
N ILE A 84 2.18 1.52 8.41
CA ILE A 84 3.01 2.59 7.84
C ILE A 84 2.20 3.39 6.82
N THR A 85 1.44 2.71 5.96
CA THR A 85 0.60 3.32 4.92
C THR A 85 -0.46 4.22 5.52
N ASP A 86 -1.30 3.69 6.41
CA ASP A 86 -2.41 4.44 7.01
C ASP A 86 -1.87 5.60 7.86
N GLY A 87 -0.82 5.35 8.65
CA GLY A 87 -0.15 6.39 9.42
C GLY A 87 0.45 7.49 8.55
N SER A 88 0.94 7.18 7.35
CA SER A 88 1.48 8.20 6.43
C SER A 88 0.38 9.11 5.85
N GLY A 89 -0.81 8.56 5.59
CA GLY A 89 -1.99 9.31 5.17
C GLY A 89 -2.48 10.26 6.26
N GLU A 90 -2.59 9.76 7.50
CA GLU A 90 -2.99 10.59 8.65
C GLU A 90 -2.00 11.71 8.96
N LEU A 91 -0.69 11.43 8.89
CA LEU A 91 0.33 12.46 9.06
C LEU A 91 0.26 13.53 7.96
N ALA A 92 -0.02 13.15 6.72
CA ALA A 92 -0.20 14.10 5.62
C ALA A 92 -1.44 14.98 5.84
N ALA A 93 -2.58 14.38 6.21
CA ALA A 93 -3.82 15.12 6.50
C ALA A 93 -3.65 16.05 7.71
N HIS A 94 -3.03 15.57 8.80
CA HIS A 94 -2.77 16.36 10.00
C HIS A 94 -1.85 17.56 9.72
N ARG A 95 -0.82 17.37 8.89
CA ARG A 95 0.07 18.47 8.48
C ARG A 95 -0.68 19.56 7.71
N ILE A 96 -1.59 19.19 6.81
CA ILE A 96 -2.40 20.17 6.07
C ILE A 96 -3.32 20.94 7.01
N ARG A 97 -3.97 20.24 7.96
CA ARG A 97 -4.81 20.85 9.00
C ARG A 97 -4.05 21.87 9.84
N THR A 98 -2.85 21.53 10.28
CA THR A 98 -2.01 22.40 11.12
C THR A 98 -1.44 23.59 10.34
N GLU A 99 -0.98 23.40 9.10
CA GLU A 99 -0.54 24.48 8.22
C GLU A 99 -1.69 25.45 7.89
N LEU A 100 -2.91 24.94 7.68
CA LEU A 100 -4.07 25.80 7.43
C LEU A 100 -4.49 26.57 8.69
N GLY A 101 -4.57 25.90 9.84
CA GLY A 101 -4.93 26.54 11.11
C GLY A 101 -3.93 27.63 11.52
N THR A 102 -2.63 27.37 11.37
CA THR A 102 -1.60 28.39 11.64
C THR A 102 -1.73 29.61 10.73
N ARG A 103 -2.01 29.43 9.43
CA ARG A 103 -2.20 30.56 8.50
C ARG A 103 -3.52 31.32 8.69
N VAL A 104 -4.56 30.67 9.22
CA VAL A 104 -5.82 31.35 9.56
C VAL A 104 -5.66 32.19 10.83
N LEU A 105 -4.87 31.71 11.80
CA LEU A 105 -4.65 32.42 13.07
C LEU A 105 -3.54 33.48 13.01
N ASP A 106 -2.62 33.37 12.05
CA ASP A 106 -1.57 34.36 11.84
C ASP A 106 -2.18 35.65 11.23
N PRO A 107 -2.04 36.82 11.90
CA PRO A 107 -2.51 38.10 11.38
C PRO A 107 -1.94 38.47 10.00
N ARG A 108 -0.79 37.88 9.62
CA ARG A 108 -0.14 38.03 8.31
C ARG A 108 -0.36 36.83 7.39
N GLY A 109 -1.10 35.82 7.83
CA GLY A 109 -1.29 34.56 7.13
C GLY A 109 -2.29 34.62 5.98
N GLY A 110 -3.22 35.58 6.00
CA GLY A 110 -4.10 35.94 4.88
C GLY A 110 -5.01 34.81 4.37
N ALA A 111 -5.16 33.72 5.13
CA ALA A 111 -5.91 32.55 4.68
C ALA A 111 -7.43 32.76 4.76
N ASP A 112 -7.88 33.62 5.67
CA ASP A 112 -9.26 34.06 5.88
C ASP A 112 -9.68 35.21 4.94
N SER A 113 -8.71 35.93 4.39
CA SER A 113 -8.92 37.11 3.54
C SER A 113 -9.63 36.72 2.24
N GLY A 114 -10.93 37.04 2.16
CA GLY A 114 -11.77 36.78 1.00
C GLY A 114 -12.29 35.35 0.87
N ARG A 115 -12.20 34.51 1.93
CA ARG A 115 -12.72 33.14 1.93
C ARG A 115 -13.83 32.96 2.96
N LEU A 116 -14.89 32.25 2.56
CA LEU A 116 -15.98 31.89 3.48
C LEU A 116 -15.46 30.92 4.57
N PRO A 117 -15.90 31.05 5.83
CA PRO A 117 -15.54 30.12 6.89
C PRO A 117 -15.81 28.65 6.52
N GLY A 118 -16.93 28.38 5.83
CA GLY A 118 -17.26 27.04 5.34
C GLY A 118 -16.24 26.48 4.33
N ALA A 119 -15.63 27.32 3.50
CA ALA A 119 -14.59 26.90 2.57
C ALA A 119 -13.29 26.54 3.30
N LEU A 120 -12.94 27.27 4.37
CA LEU A 120 -11.82 26.95 5.25
C LEU A 120 -12.03 25.61 5.97
N THR A 121 -13.24 25.39 6.48
CA THR A 121 -13.62 24.12 7.11
C THR A 121 -13.58 22.96 6.12
N ALA A 122 -14.06 23.15 4.89
CA ALA A 122 -13.99 22.13 3.84
C ALA A 122 -12.54 21.77 3.47
N MET A 123 -11.64 22.76 3.40
CA MET A 123 -10.21 22.50 3.17
C MET A 123 -9.55 21.77 4.34
N ALA A 124 -9.87 22.17 5.58
CA ALA A 124 -9.33 21.54 6.79
C ALA A 124 -9.82 20.09 6.98
N THR A 125 -11.00 19.75 6.46
CA THR A 125 -11.60 18.43 6.64
C THR A 125 -11.48 17.60 5.36
N GLY A 126 -12.30 17.91 4.35
CA GLY A 126 -12.44 17.14 3.12
C GLY A 126 -11.16 17.10 2.28
N ASP A 127 -10.54 18.25 2.00
CA ASP A 127 -9.35 18.27 1.13
C ASP A 127 -8.12 17.67 1.83
N ALA A 128 -7.93 17.96 3.12
CA ALA A 128 -6.88 17.34 3.92
C ALA A 128 -7.04 15.80 3.96
N ALA A 129 -8.26 15.29 4.16
CA ALA A 129 -8.55 13.86 4.15
C ALA A 129 -8.30 13.23 2.77
N ARG A 130 -8.72 13.88 1.68
CA ARG A 130 -8.45 13.41 0.32
C ARG A 130 -6.95 13.31 0.02
N VAL A 131 -6.16 14.31 0.42
CA VAL A 131 -4.71 14.27 0.23
C VAL A 131 -4.09 13.13 1.05
N GLY A 132 -4.52 12.95 2.30
CA GLY A 132 -4.10 11.82 3.12
C GLY A 132 -4.43 10.47 2.47
N ALA A 133 -5.65 10.32 1.95
CA ALA A 133 -6.09 9.11 1.25
C ALA A 133 -5.24 8.81 0.01
N VAL A 134 -4.86 9.82 -0.78
CA VAL A 134 -3.97 9.61 -1.94
C VAL A 134 -2.58 9.15 -1.51
N VAL A 135 -2.03 9.70 -0.43
CA VAL A 135 -0.74 9.25 0.12
C VAL A 135 -0.81 7.80 0.58
N ALA A 136 -1.91 7.38 1.21
CA ALA A 136 -2.14 6.00 1.62
C ALA A 136 -2.44 5.05 0.43
N ALA A 137 -3.09 5.53 -0.63
CA ALA A 137 -3.40 4.72 -1.81
C ALA A 137 -2.15 4.28 -2.58
N LEU A 138 -1.08 5.08 -2.57
CA LEU A 138 0.15 4.80 -3.32
C LEU A 138 0.83 3.48 -2.92
N PRO A 139 1.15 3.22 -1.63
CA PRO A 139 1.69 1.93 -1.21
C PRO A 139 0.81 0.75 -1.57
N TYR A 140 -0.51 0.84 -1.35
CA TYR A 140 -1.45 -0.23 -1.69
C TYR A 140 -1.47 -0.50 -3.20
N GLY A 141 -1.51 0.54 -4.03
CA GLY A 141 -1.47 0.41 -5.48
C GLY A 141 -0.17 -0.22 -5.98
N ILE A 142 0.98 0.20 -5.45
CA ILE A 142 2.28 -0.38 -5.78
C ILE A 142 2.34 -1.87 -5.38
N ALA A 143 1.87 -2.21 -4.18
CA ALA A 143 1.81 -3.59 -3.71
C ALA A 143 0.89 -4.45 -4.59
N ALA A 144 -0.29 -3.93 -4.96
CA ALA A 144 -1.23 -4.63 -5.84
C ALA A 144 -0.63 -4.92 -7.22
N VAL A 145 0.00 -3.93 -7.86
CA VAL A 145 0.68 -4.11 -9.15
C VAL A 145 1.83 -5.11 -9.04
N ALA A 146 2.64 -5.01 -7.98
CA ALA A 146 3.72 -5.95 -7.73
C ALA A 146 3.18 -7.38 -7.52
N GLY A 147 2.07 -7.54 -6.81
CA GLY A 147 1.41 -8.83 -6.61
C GLY A 147 0.88 -9.43 -7.89
N LEU A 148 0.20 -8.63 -8.72
CA LEU A 148 -0.23 -9.05 -10.04
C LEU A 148 0.95 -9.52 -10.91
N ALA A 149 2.04 -8.76 -10.93
CA ALA A 149 3.24 -9.11 -11.69
C ALA A 149 3.87 -10.41 -11.19
N VAL A 150 4.04 -10.57 -9.87
CA VAL A 150 4.61 -11.79 -9.27
C VAL A 150 3.74 -13.01 -9.58
N SER A 151 2.42 -12.91 -9.39
CA SER A 151 1.47 -13.99 -9.68
C SER A 151 1.46 -14.37 -11.16
N ALA A 152 1.48 -13.38 -12.07
CA ALA A 152 1.54 -13.63 -13.51
C ALA A 152 2.84 -14.37 -13.90
N VAL A 153 3.99 -13.92 -13.38
CA VAL A 153 5.29 -14.57 -13.62
C VAL A 153 5.31 -15.99 -13.06
N ALA A 154 4.80 -16.20 -11.84
CA ALA A 154 4.75 -17.52 -11.21
C ALA A 154 3.87 -18.49 -12.03
N LEU A 155 2.68 -18.06 -12.46
CA LEU A 155 1.77 -18.88 -13.29
C LEU A 155 2.41 -19.25 -14.63
N LEU A 156 2.99 -18.29 -15.34
CA LEU A 156 3.66 -18.55 -16.62
C LEU A 156 4.86 -19.48 -16.48
N ARG A 157 5.57 -19.43 -15.33
CA ARG A 157 6.70 -20.32 -15.02
C ARG A 157 6.26 -21.75 -14.71
N VAL A 158 5.08 -21.94 -14.12
CA VAL A 158 4.51 -23.27 -13.85
C VAL A 158 3.95 -23.89 -15.12
N SER A 159 3.14 -23.14 -15.87
CA SER A 159 2.48 -23.62 -17.07
C SER A 159 2.11 -22.45 -17.96
N VAL A 160 2.83 -22.29 -19.08
CA VAL A 160 2.55 -21.26 -20.09
C VAL A 160 1.09 -21.30 -20.59
N PRO A 161 0.52 -22.46 -21.00
CA PRO A 161 -0.86 -22.48 -21.50
C PRO A 161 -1.89 -22.14 -20.41
N LEU A 162 -1.69 -22.58 -19.18
CA LEU A 162 -2.62 -22.32 -18.06
C LEU A 162 -2.48 -20.88 -17.54
N GLY A 163 -1.27 -20.33 -17.54
CA GLY A 163 -1.00 -18.93 -17.24
C GLY A 163 -1.60 -17.98 -18.29
N LEU A 164 -1.44 -18.29 -19.59
CA LEU A 164 -2.06 -17.52 -20.66
C LEU A 164 -3.59 -17.61 -20.63
N LEU A 165 -4.16 -18.80 -20.36
CA LEU A 165 -5.60 -18.98 -20.19
C LEU A 165 -6.15 -18.05 -19.10
N ILE A 166 -5.48 -17.96 -17.95
CA ILE A 166 -5.91 -17.09 -16.84
C ILE A 166 -5.72 -15.61 -17.21
N LEU A 167 -4.55 -15.22 -17.74
CA LEU A 167 -4.25 -13.84 -18.10
C LEU A 167 -5.18 -13.29 -19.19
N LEU A 168 -5.56 -14.13 -20.16
CA LEU A 168 -6.42 -13.78 -21.29
C LEU A 168 -7.91 -14.07 -21.03
N GLY A 169 -8.24 -14.89 -20.03
CA GLY A 169 -9.61 -15.26 -19.66
C GLY A 169 -10.20 -14.47 -18.48
N VAL A 170 -9.36 -13.74 -17.74
CA VAL A 170 -9.80 -12.76 -16.72
C VAL A 170 -10.58 -11.55 -17.28
N PRO A 171 -10.45 -11.08 -18.54
CA PRO A 171 -11.38 -10.11 -19.09
C PRO A 171 -12.67 -10.79 -19.59
N PRO A 172 -13.83 -10.46 -19.01
CA PRO A 172 -15.06 -10.24 -19.77
C PRO A 172 -15.26 -8.77 -20.13
#